data_AF-A0A150SJ10-F1
#
_entry.id   AF-A0A150SJ10-F1
#
_cell.length_a   1.000
_cell.length_b   1.000
_cell.length_c   1.000
_cell.angle_alpha   90.00
_cell.angle_beta   90.00
_cell.angle_gamma   90.00
#
_symmetry.space_group_name_H-M   'P 1'
#
loop_
_entity.id
_entity.type
_entity.pdbx_description
1 polymer ?
#
loop_
_entity_poly.entity_id
_entity_poly.type
_entity_poly.pdbx_seq_one_letter_code
_entity_poly.pdbx_strand_id
1 'polypeptide(L)'
;GARIGRLAPIEVIHVTDGAPRDSRFMPAELADVGRERYTALRREEVTRALAVGNVPASKLRCLGATDQEAIDEAPSLARKLLELFARARPEVVITHPYEGGHPDHDAAALAVHSAAVLAHWNGVTSPLIFEAASYHAARGHLVTGEFIPYPGVPEIALRLSDEEAARKRAMLDCFSSQKETLAPFGAEVERFRPAPAYDFRRPPHEGTLHYERLGFPIDGARWRKLAIMTLTLLGLGRERCL
;
A
#
# COMPACT_ATOMS: atom_id res chain seq x y z
N GLY A 1 4.60 11.13 -2.45
CA GLY A 1 3.66 12.02 -1.77
C GLY A 1 3.81 13.48 -2.17
N ALA A 2 5.00 14.08 -2.17
CA ALA A 2 5.21 15.53 -2.35
C ALA A 2 4.53 16.12 -3.59
N ARG A 3 4.54 15.34 -4.68
CA ARG A 3 4.01 15.73 -6.00
C ARG A 3 2.60 15.19 -6.26
N ILE A 4 1.92 14.61 -5.27
CA ILE A 4 0.63 13.93 -5.47
C ILE A 4 -0.43 14.84 -6.09
N GLY A 5 -0.50 16.12 -5.70
CA GLY A 5 -1.41 17.11 -6.30
C GLY A 5 -1.09 17.51 -7.74
N ARG A 6 0.03 17.06 -8.33
CA ARG A 6 0.31 17.23 -9.77
C ARG A 6 -0.37 16.16 -10.63
N LEU A 7 -0.85 15.08 -10.02
CA LEU A 7 -1.62 14.05 -10.72
C LEU A 7 -3.07 14.54 -10.81
N ALA A 8 -3.55 14.81 -12.02
CA ALA A 8 -4.90 15.29 -12.26
C ALA A 8 -5.47 14.67 -13.55
N PRO A 9 -6.65 14.00 -13.49
CA PRO A 9 -7.44 13.72 -12.29
C PRO A 9 -6.75 12.70 -11.35
N ILE A 10 -7.03 12.78 -10.05
CA ILE A 10 -6.56 11.83 -9.03
C ILE A 10 -7.71 11.33 -8.16
N GLU A 11 -7.65 10.04 -7.79
CA GLU A 11 -8.34 9.48 -6.63
C GLU A 11 -7.30 8.76 -5.75
N VAL A 12 -7.39 8.92 -4.44
CA VAL A 12 -6.55 8.23 -3.44
C VAL A 12 -7.42 7.20 -2.73
N ILE A 13 -6.98 5.94 -2.77
CA ILE A 13 -7.70 4.80 -2.21
C ILE A 13 -6.90 4.22 -1.05
N HIS A 14 -7.50 4.15 0.12
CA HIS A 14 -6.99 3.31 1.20
C HIS A 14 -7.70 1.97 1.18
N VAL A 15 -6.94 0.89 1.32
CA VAL A 15 -7.49 -0.46 1.43
C VAL A 15 -8.01 -0.73 2.84
N THR A 16 -7.32 -0.23 3.87
CA THR A 16 -7.69 -0.44 5.28
C THR A 16 -8.15 0.83 5.98
N ASP A 17 -8.74 0.65 7.16
CA ASP A 17 -9.11 1.74 8.08
C ASP A 17 -7.96 2.23 8.97
N GLY A 18 -6.77 1.62 8.88
CA GLY A 18 -5.55 2.03 9.58
C GLY A 18 -5.58 1.82 11.09
N ALA A 19 -6.52 1.01 11.60
CA ALA A 19 -6.65 0.68 13.01
C ALA A 19 -6.68 -0.85 13.23
N PRO A 20 -5.60 -1.45 13.77
CA PRO A 20 -5.57 -2.89 14.00
C PRO A 20 -6.55 -3.27 15.12
N ARG A 21 -6.96 -4.55 15.18
CA ARG A 21 -7.77 -5.04 16.31
C ARG A 21 -6.95 -5.16 17.59
N ASP A 22 -5.68 -5.53 17.44
CA ASP A 22 -4.76 -5.70 18.54
C ASP A 22 -4.16 -4.34 18.91
N SER A 23 -4.54 -3.84 20.08
CA SER A 23 -4.12 -2.52 20.58
C SER A 23 -2.62 -2.42 20.84
N ARG A 24 -1.87 -3.54 20.89
CA ARG A 24 -0.40 -3.54 21.01
C ARG A 24 0.29 -2.92 19.79
N PHE A 25 -0.41 -2.87 18.65
CA PHE A 25 0.08 -2.22 17.44
C PHE A 25 -0.49 -0.81 17.25
N MET A 26 -1.12 -0.26 18.29
CA MET A 26 -1.43 1.16 18.40
C MET A 26 -0.36 1.87 19.25
N PRO A 27 -0.16 3.19 19.08
CA PRO A 27 0.68 3.97 19.99
C PRO A 27 0.23 3.77 21.44
N ALA A 28 1.18 3.66 22.36
CA ALA A 28 0.89 3.37 23.76
C ALA A 28 -0.06 4.40 24.39
N GLU A 29 0.06 5.66 24.00
CA GLU A 29 -0.77 6.78 24.47
C GLU A 29 -2.23 6.70 23.97
N LEU A 30 -2.48 5.90 22.94
CA LEU A 30 -3.78 5.74 22.28
C LEU A 30 -4.40 4.36 22.52
N ALA A 31 -3.73 3.45 23.22
CA ALA A 31 -4.18 2.09 23.44
C ALA A 31 -5.57 2.01 24.11
N ASP A 32 -5.88 2.96 25.00
CA ASP A 32 -7.15 3.02 25.75
C ASP A 32 -8.24 3.86 25.06
N VAL A 33 -7.91 4.56 23.97
CA VAL A 33 -8.85 5.45 23.26
C VAL A 33 -9.91 4.65 22.50
N GLY A 34 -9.64 3.37 22.24
CA GLY A 34 -10.53 2.46 21.53
C GLY A 34 -10.41 2.58 20.01
N ARG A 35 -10.62 1.44 19.32
CA ARG A 35 -10.36 1.30 17.88
C ARG A 35 -11.13 2.30 17.02
N GLU A 36 -12.41 2.53 17.29
CA GLU A 36 -13.25 3.44 16.50
C GLU A 36 -12.71 4.89 16.51
N ARG A 37 -12.33 5.38 17.70
CA ARG A 37 -11.74 6.71 17.84
C ARG A 37 -10.36 6.78 17.19
N TYR A 38 -9.57 5.71 17.26
CA TYR A 38 -8.29 5.63 16.57
C TYR A 38 -8.45 5.63 15.04
N THR A 39 -9.43 4.91 14.49
CA THR A 39 -9.80 4.99 13.06
C THR A 39 -10.20 6.41 12.66
N ALA A 40 -11.02 7.08 13.47
CA ALA A 40 -11.43 8.46 13.19
C ALA A 40 -10.23 9.42 13.18
N LEU A 41 -9.34 9.32 14.17
CA LEU A 41 -8.10 10.09 14.22
C LEU A 41 -7.25 9.85 12.96
N ARG A 42 -6.99 8.59 12.62
CA ARG A 42 -6.23 8.20 11.42
C ARG A 42 -6.85 8.76 10.13
N ARG A 43 -8.17 8.82 10.06
CA ARG A 43 -8.90 9.41 8.93
C ARG A 43 -8.74 10.93 8.85
N GLU A 44 -8.74 11.62 9.98
CA GLU A 44 -8.47 13.06 10.03
C GLU A 44 -7.02 13.37 9.63
N GLU A 45 -6.06 12.62 10.15
CA GLU A 45 -4.63 12.78 9.86
C GLU A 45 -4.34 12.70 8.36
N VAL A 46 -4.84 11.66 7.70
CA VAL A 46 -4.62 11.52 6.25
C VAL A 46 -5.39 12.56 5.43
N THR A 47 -6.56 13.00 5.91
CA THR A 47 -7.29 14.08 5.25
C THR A 47 -6.50 15.40 5.32
N ARG A 48 -5.90 15.72 6.47
CA ARG A 48 -5.00 16.87 6.62
C ARG A 48 -3.75 16.74 5.76
N ALA A 49 -3.10 15.57 5.76
CA ALA A 49 -1.92 15.31 4.95
C ALA A 49 -2.20 15.50 3.46
N LEU A 50 -3.31 14.96 2.95
CA LEU A 50 -3.70 15.13 1.55
C LEU A 50 -4.05 16.58 1.20
N ALA A 51 -4.68 17.33 2.12
CA ALA A 51 -4.91 18.75 1.93
C ALA A 51 -3.60 19.54 1.75
N VAL A 52 -2.56 19.24 2.55
CA VAL A 52 -1.20 19.80 2.37
C VAL A 52 -0.60 19.41 1.00
N GLY A 53 -0.92 18.20 0.53
CA GLY A 53 -0.55 17.71 -0.80
C GLY A 53 -1.41 18.23 -1.96
N ASN A 54 -2.33 19.18 -1.71
CA ASN A 54 -3.31 19.71 -2.67
C ASN A 54 -4.28 18.67 -3.25
N VAL A 55 -4.65 17.65 -2.48
CA VAL A 55 -5.67 16.65 -2.83
C VAL A 55 -6.89 16.83 -1.93
N PRO A 56 -8.06 17.21 -2.46
CA PRO A 56 -9.23 17.45 -1.64
C PRO A 56 -9.83 16.13 -1.12
N ALA A 57 -10.48 16.19 0.05
CA ALA A 57 -11.08 15.02 0.71
C ALA A 57 -12.10 14.26 -0.16
N SER A 58 -12.75 14.93 -1.12
CA SER A 58 -13.67 14.32 -2.09
C SER A 58 -12.99 13.31 -3.03
N LYS A 59 -11.66 13.35 -3.13
CA LYS A 59 -10.85 12.39 -3.90
C LYS A 59 -10.33 11.23 -3.05
N LEU A 60 -10.57 11.24 -1.74
CA LEU A 60 -10.10 10.22 -0.82
C LEU A 60 -11.21 9.21 -0.49
N ARG A 61 -10.99 7.93 -0.81
CA ARG A 61 -11.91 6.82 -0.48
C ARG A 61 -11.22 5.75 0.36
N CYS A 62 -11.99 5.08 1.21
CA CYS A 62 -11.54 3.90 1.95
C CYS A 62 -12.38 2.70 1.53
N LEU A 63 -11.75 1.56 1.25
CA LEU A 63 -12.44 0.32 0.88
C LEU A 63 -12.90 -0.50 2.11
N GLY A 64 -12.37 -0.16 3.29
CA GLY A 64 -12.90 -0.54 4.59
C GLY A 64 -12.37 -1.83 5.19
N ALA A 65 -11.28 -2.40 4.66
CA ALA A 65 -10.70 -3.58 5.29
C ALA A 65 -10.12 -3.26 6.68
N THR A 66 -10.11 -4.24 7.56
CA THR A 66 -9.45 -4.07 8.87
C THR A 66 -7.94 -4.04 8.69
N ASP A 67 -7.27 -3.08 9.34
CA ASP A 67 -5.80 -3.01 9.35
C ASP A 67 -5.16 -4.29 9.91
N GLN A 68 -4.09 -4.73 9.24
CA GLN A 68 -3.39 -6.02 9.35
C GLN A 68 -4.16 -7.24 8.84
N GLU A 69 -5.40 -7.08 8.35
CA GLU A 69 -6.29 -8.15 7.92
C GLU A 69 -6.67 -8.03 6.42
N ALA A 70 -6.03 -7.13 5.65
CA ALA A 70 -6.46 -6.85 4.28
C ALA A 70 -6.37 -8.06 3.34
N ILE A 71 -5.48 -9.02 3.64
CA ILE A 71 -5.34 -10.25 2.85
C ILE A 71 -6.57 -11.18 2.96
N ASP A 72 -7.27 -11.17 4.09
CA ASP A 72 -8.51 -11.93 4.26
C ASP A 72 -9.65 -11.34 3.39
N GLU A 73 -9.58 -10.03 3.11
CA GLU A 73 -10.53 -9.31 2.26
C GLU A 73 -10.06 -9.12 0.81
N ALA A 74 -8.88 -9.63 0.44
CA ALA A 74 -8.27 -9.41 -0.87
C ALA A 74 -9.19 -9.76 -2.07
N PRO A 75 -10.02 -10.84 -2.06
CA PRO A 75 -10.96 -11.10 -3.15
C PRO A 75 -12.05 -10.02 -3.30
N SER A 76 -12.46 -9.40 -2.18
CA SER A 76 -13.43 -8.30 -2.17
C SER A 76 -12.77 -7.00 -2.64
N LEU A 77 -11.55 -6.71 -2.15
CA LEU A 77 -10.76 -5.55 -2.56
C LEU A 77 -10.48 -5.56 -4.07
N ALA A 78 -10.07 -6.70 -4.64
CA ALA A 78 -9.84 -6.83 -6.08
C ALA A 78 -11.10 -6.53 -6.91
N ARG A 79 -12.28 -7.00 -6.48
CA ARG A 79 -13.56 -6.70 -7.16
C ARG A 79 -13.95 -5.23 -7.05
N LYS A 80 -13.81 -4.62 -5.86
CA LYS A 80 -14.02 -3.18 -5.66
C LYS A 80 -13.08 -2.34 -6.53
N LEU A 81 -11.82 -2.76 -6.68
CA LEU A 81 -10.85 -2.10 -7.55
C LEU A 81 -11.19 -2.29 -9.04
N LEU A 82 -11.69 -3.46 -9.44
CA LEU A 82 -12.19 -3.68 -10.80
C LEU A 82 -13.35 -2.72 -11.15
N GLU A 83 -14.32 -2.58 -10.26
CA GLU A 83 -15.42 -1.61 -10.42
C GLU A 83 -14.90 -0.18 -10.51
N LEU A 84 -13.89 0.16 -9.69
CA LEU A 84 -13.21 1.45 -9.76
C LEU A 84 -12.52 1.66 -11.10
N PHE A 85 -11.81 0.66 -11.64
CA PHE A 85 -11.14 0.75 -12.94
C PHE A 85 -12.16 0.93 -14.07
N ALA A 86 -13.28 0.22 -14.03
CA ALA A 86 -14.35 0.38 -15.02
C ALA A 86 -14.96 1.80 -14.99
N ARG A 87 -15.16 2.37 -13.80
CA ARG A 87 -15.74 3.71 -13.60
C ARG A 87 -14.77 4.84 -13.92
N ALA A 88 -13.59 4.79 -13.32
CA ALA A 88 -12.62 5.89 -13.34
C ALA A 88 -11.65 5.82 -14.53
N ARG A 89 -11.51 4.63 -15.14
CA ARG A 89 -10.60 4.35 -16.26
C ARG A 89 -9.20 4.96 -16.06
N PRO A 90 -8.52 4.66 -14.93
CA PRO A 90 -7.22 5.23 -14.67
C PRO A 90 -6.22 4.79 -15.74
N GLU A 91 -5.40 5.70 -16.22
CA GLU A 91 -4.26 5.36 -17.09
C GLU A 91 -3.13 4.71 -16.28
N VAL A 92 -2.96 5.16 -15.03
CA VAL A 92 -1.93 4.70 -14.11
C VAL A 92 -2.52 4.44 -12.73
N VAL A 93 -2.10 3.34 -12.11
CA VAL A 93 -2.30 3.06 -10.68
C VAL A 93 -0.94 3.03 -10.01
N ILE A 94 -0.77 3.82 -8.94
CA ILE A 94 0.42 3.77 -8.09
C ILE A 94 0.05 3.02 -6.81
N THR A 95 0.72 1.91 -6.52
CA THR A 95 0.45 1.05 -5.36
C THR A 95 1.73 0.71 -4.58
N HIS A 96 1.61 -0.11 -3.54
CA HIS A 96 2.73 -0.64 -2.77
C HIS A 96 3.43 -1.80 -3.50
N PRO A 97 4.75 -1.98 -3.31
CA PRO A 97 5.46 -3.13 -3.82
C PRO A 97 5.22 -4.40 -2.97
N TYR A 98 5.31 -5.57 -3.61
CA TYR A 98 5.30 -6.86 -2.91
C TYR A 98 6.69 -7.18 -2.36
N GLU A 99 6.99 -6.67 -1.15
CA GLU A 99 8.34 -6.71 -0.56
C GLU A 99 8.35 -7.15 0.91
N GLY A 100 7.22 -7.57 1.48
CA GLY A 100 7.20 -8.11 2.84
C GLY A 100 7.38 -7.07 3.94
N GLY A 101 7.19 -5.79 3.63
CA GLY A 101 7.20 -4.69 4.61
C GLY A 101 6.02 -4.77 5.58
N HIS A 102 4.82 -4.89 5.03
CA HIS A 102 3.55 -4.94 5.76
C HIS A 102 2.57 -5.89 5.06
N PRO A 103 1.80 -6.72 5.77
CA PRO A 103 0.90 -7.69 5.12
C PRO A 103 -0.16 -7.00 4.25
N ASP A 104 -0.64 -5.83 4.66
CA ASP A 104 -1.64 -5.08 3.89
C ASP A 104 -1.06 -4.38 2.67
N HIS A 105 0.23 -4.03 2.68
CA HIS A 105 0.90 -3.50 1.49
C HIS A 105 0.99 -4.58 0.43
N ASP A 106 1.42 -5.78 0.83
CA ASP A 106 1.44 -6.96 -0.03
C ASP A 106 0.03 -7.31 -0.54
N ALA A 107 -1.00 -7.20 0.31
CA ALA A 107 -2.39 -7.45 -0.07
C ALA A 107 -2.93 -6.40 -1.06
N ALA A 108 -2.57 -5.13 -0.89
CA ALA A 108 -2.91 -4.07 -1.83
C ALA A 108 -2.28 -4.31 -3.21
N ALA A 109 -1.00 -4.74 -3.25
CA ALA A 109 -0.33 -5.14 -4.48
C ALA A 109 -1.09 -6.29 -5.17
N LEU A 110 -1.36 -7.38 -4.45
CA LEU A 110 -2.13 -8.52 -4.96
C LEU A 110 -3.50 -8.10 -5.52
N ALA A 111 -4.24 -7.27 -4.78
CA ALA A 111 -5.58 -6.85 -5.18
C ALA A 111 -5.56 -5.96 -6.44
N VAL A 112 -4.60 -5.04 -6.56
CA VAL A 112 -4.43 -4.17 -7.75
C VAL A 112 -4.07 -5.00 -8.98
N HIS A 113 -3.08 -5.89 -8.86
CA HIS A 113 -2.68 -6.79 -9.96
C HIS A 113 -3.83 -7.71 -10.39
N SER A 114 -4.55 -8.29 -9.43
CA SER A 114 -5.72 -9.14 -9.71
C SER A 114 -6.82 -8.35 -10.43
N ALA A 115 -7.12 -7.14 -9.97
CA ALA A 115 -8.11 -6.26 -10.60
C ALA A 115 -7.72 -5.87 -12.03
N ALA A 116 -6.43 -5.66 -12.29
CA ALA A 116 -5.90 -5.32 -13.61
C ALA A 116 -6.05 -6.47 -14.61
N VAL A 117 -5.78 -7.71 -14.20
CA VAL A 117 -6.02 -8.91 -15.04
C VAL A 117 -7.51 -9.12 -15.27
N LEU A 118 -8.32 -9.00 -14.23
CA LEU A 118 -9.78 -9.10 -14.36
C LEU A 118 -10.35 -8.01 -15.27
N ALA A 119 -9.84 -6.78 -15.20
CA ALA A 119 -10.25 -5.69 -16.09
C ALA A 119 -10.01 -6.08 -17.55
N HIS A 120 -8.80 -6.57 -17.85
CA HIS A 120 -8.46 -7.05 -19.19
C HIS A 120 -9.41 -8.16 -19.68
N TRP A 121 -9.68 -9.17 -18.85
CA TRP A 121 -10.60 -10.27 -19.19
C TRP A 121 -12.05 -9.80 -19.43
N ASN A 122 -12.46 -8.71 -18.78
CA ASN A 122 -13.80 -8.13 -18.92
C ASN A 122 -13.86 -7.01 -19.98
N GLY A 123 -12.82 -6.85 -20.81
CA GLY A 123 -12.78 -5.82 -21.86
C GLY A 123 -12.69 -4.39 -21.33
N VAL A 124 -12.31 -4.22 -20.06
CA VAL A 124 -12.00 -2.92 -19.44
C VAL A 124 -10.51 -2.63 -19.66
N THR A 125 -10.18 -1.39 -19.98
CA THR A 125 -8.78 -0.97 -20.09
C THR A 125 -8.05 -1.21 -18.76
N SER A 126 -7.00 -2.03 -18.82
CA SER A 126 -6.13 -2.30 -17.68
C SER A 126 -5.15 -1.12 -17.49
N PRO A 127 -5.01 -0.55 -16.29
CA PRO A 127 -4.08 0.55 -16.05
C PRO A 127 -2.62 0.08 -16.12
N LEU A 128 -1.72 1.01 -16.41
CA LEU A 128 -0.30 0.80 -16.09
C LEU A 128 -0.13 0.79 -14.57
N ILE A 129 0.49 -0.25 -14.03
CA ILE A 129 0.76 -0.34 -12.60
C ILE A 129 2.18 0.13 -12.33
N PHE A 130 2.29 1.13 -11.47
CA PHE A 130 3.54 1.59 -10.90
C PHE A 130 3.53 1.35 -9.40
N GLU A 131 4.72 1.17 -8.83
CA GLU A 131 4.91 1.06 -7.40
C GLU A 131 5.61 2.30 -6.89
N ALA A 132 5.24 2.74 -5.69
CA ALA A 132 6.02 3.70 -4.91
C ALA A 132 6.77 2.95 -3.82
N ALA A 133 8.09 3.17 -3.72
CA ALA A 133 8.90 2.48 -2.72
C ALA A 133 8.36 2.75 -1.31
N SER A 134 8.22 1.68 -0.54
CA SER A 134 7.66 1.73 0.81
C SER A 134 8.74 1.36 1.82
N TYR A 135 8.67 0.16 2.38
CA TYR A 135 9.70 -0.36 3.26
C TYR A 135 9.71 -1.87 3.26
N HIS A 136 10.85 -2.47 3.63
CA HIS A 136 11.03 -3.91 3.73
C HIS A 136 12.14 -4.23 4.73
N ALA A 137 12.32 -5.52 5.03
CA ALA A 137 13.45 -5.99 5.81
C ALA A 137 14.62 -6.35 4.89
N ALA A 138 15.79 -5.78 5.14
CA ALA A 138 17.03 -6.19 4.47
C ALA A 138 18.14 -6.35 5.50
N ARG A 139 18.85 -7.49 5.44
CA ARG A 139 19.99 -7.81 6.32
C ARG A 139 19.70 -7.59 7.82
N GLY A 140 18.48 -7.88 8.27
CA GLY A 140 18.08 -7.72 9.67
C GLY A 140 17.73 -6.28 10.09
N HIS A 141 17.61 -5.33 9.16
CA HIS A 141 17.23 -3.94 9.44
C HIS A 141 16.02 -3.51 8.61
N LEU A 142 15.34 -2.44 9.05
CA LEU A 142 14.30 -1.78 8.27
C LEU A 142 14.96 -0.91 7.21
N VAL A 143 14.54 -1.06 5.96
CA VAL A 143 14.91 -0.18 4.84
C VAL A 143 13.66 0.54 4.38
N THR A 144 13.73 1.88 4.27
CA THR A 144 12.59 2.72 3.88
C THR A 144 12.90 3.53 2.63
N GLY A 145 11.92 3.68 1.74
CA GLY A 145 12.02 4.50 0.53
C GLY A 145 12.92 3.92 -0.56
N GLU A 146 13.28 2.64 -0.45
CA GLU A 146 14.08 1.89 -1.42
C GLU A 146 13.36 0.59 -1.79
N PHE A 147 13.60 0.11 -3.00
CA PHE A 147 13.08 -1.16 -3.48
C PHE A 147 14.07 -2.30 -3.23
N ILE A 148 13.55 -3.52 -3.14
CA ILE A 148 14.36 -4.71 -3.38
C ILE A 148 14.61 -4.77 -4.90
N PRO A 149 15.88 -4.86 -5.36
CA PRO A 149 16.17 -4.90 -6.79
C PRO A 149 15.43 -6.04 -7.49
N TYR A 150 14.74 -5.72 -8.59
CA TYR A 150 14.05 -6.71 -9.43
C TYR A 150 14.69 -6.75 -10.83
N PRO A 151 15.21 -7.90 -11.30
CA PRO A 151 15.91 -7.98 -12.58
C PRO A 151 15.08 -7.45 -13.76
N GLY A 152 15.68 -6.55 -14.55
CA GLY A 152 15.04 -5.99 -15.75
C GLY A 152 14.00 -4.91 -15.50
N VAL A 153 13.73 -4.53 -14.24
CA VAL A 153 12.78 -3.47 -13.89
C VAL A 153 13.55 -2.23 -13.42
N PRO A 154 13.59 -1.15 -14.21
CA PRO A 154 14.33 0.06 -13.84
C PRO A 154 13.58 0.87 -12.76
N GLU A 155 14.34 1.47 -11.86
CA GLU A 155 13.84 2.40 -10.86
C GLU A 155 13.93 3.85 -11.35
N ILE A 156 12.93 4.64 -10.99
CA ILE A 156 12.84 6.08 -11.22
C ILE A 156 13.01 6.75 -9.86
N ALA A 157 14.17 7.33 -9.61
CA ALA A 157 14.43 8.11 -8.40
C ALA A 157 14.21 9.61 -8.67
N LEU A 158 13.18 10.18 -8.06
CA LEU A 158 12.88 11.60 -8.12
C LEU A 158 13.47 12.29 -6.89
N ARG A 159 14.55 13.04 -7.08
CA ARG A 159 15.03 13.97 -6.05
C ARG A 159 14.06 15.16 -5.97
N LEU A 160 13.59 15.42 -4.77
CA LEU A 160 12.65 16.50 -4.47
C LEU A 160 13.41 17.81 -4.29
N SER A 161 12.82 18.92 -4.74
CA SER A 161 13.32 20.25 -4.37
C SER A 161 13.10 20.52 -2.88
N ASP A 162 13.74 21.55 -2.34
CA ASP A 162 13.56 21.92 -0.92
C ASP A 162 12.09 22.20 -0.58
N GLU A 163 11.34 22.84 -1.49
CA GLU A 163 9.91 23.10 -1.34
C GLU A 163 9.09 21.80 -1.33
N GLU A 164 9.40 20.87 -2.24
CA GLU A 164 8.70 19.58 -2.33
C GLU A 164 9.01 18.70 -1.12
N ALA A 165 10.26 18.68 -0.67
CA ALA A 165 10.67 17.96 0.53
C ALA A 165 10.03 18.56 1.79
N ALA A 166 9.99 19.90 1.92
CA ALA A 166 9.28 20.57 3.01
C ALA A 166 7.79 20.23 3.02
N ARG A 167 7.13 20.21 1.84
CA ARG A 167 5.74 19.76 1.72
C ARG A 167 5.57 18.31 2.16
N LYS A 168 6.45 17.41 1.74
CA LYS A 168 6.41 15.99 2.16
C LYS A 168 6.57 15.84 3.68
N ARG A 169 7.48 16.59 4.31
CA ARG A 169 7.62 16.60 5.78
C ARG A 169 6.33 17.09 6.44
N ALA A 170 5.76 18.21 5.98
CA ALA A 170 4.49 18.71 6.49
C ALA A 170 3.33 17.71 6.32
N MET A 171 3.30 16.92 5.23
CA MET A 171 2.34 15.83 5.07
C MET A 171 2.56 14.71 6.09
N LEU A 172 3.82 14.31 6.35
CA LEU A 172 4.15 13.30 7.35
C LEU A 172 3.83 13.78 8.77
N ASP A 173 4.09 15.05 9.08
CA ASP A 173 3.82 15.67 10.38
C ASP A 173 2.33 15.70 10.74
N CYS A 174 1.44 15.58 9.74
CA CYS A 174 -0.01 15.47 9.98
C CYS A 174 -0.40 14.17 10.71
N PHE A 175 0.44 13.13 10.64
CA PHE A 175 0.21 11.82 11.26
C PHE A 175 0.81 11.75 12.66
N SER A 176 0.28 12.57 13.57
CA SER A 176 0.71 12.62 14.98
C SER A 176 0.71 11.25 15.67
N SER A 177 -0.29 10.42 15.38
CA SER A 177 -0.42 9.07 15.90
C SER A 177 0.62 8.10 15.34
N GLN A 178 1.32 8.46 14.26
CA GLN A 178 2.30 7.59 13.60
C GLN A 178 3.71 8.16 13.65
N LYS A 179 3.97 9.14 14.53
CA LYS A 179 5.24 9.85 14.59
C LYS A 179 6.44 8.90 14.70
N GLU A 180 6.37 7.90 15.58
CA GLU A 180 7.45 6.93 15.77
C GLU A 180 7.59 5.99 14.56
N THR A 181 6.47 5.49 14.04
CA THR A 181 6.43 4.64 12.83
C THR A 181 7.03 5.36 11.62
N LEU A 182 6.77 6.66 11.48
CA LEU A 182 7.19 7.46 10.33
C LEU A 182 8.57 8.10 10.50
N ALA A 183 9.16 8.10 11.69
CA ALA A 183 10.47 8.70 11.97
C ALA A 183 11.60 8.22 11.02
N PRO A 184 11.64 6.95 10.56
CA PRO A 184 12.67 6.50 9.62
C PRO A 184 12.49 7.01 8.17
N PHE A 185 11.33 7.55 7.82
CA PHE A 185 11.00 7.89 6.42
C PHE A 185 11.54 9.25 6.02
N GLY A 186 12.43 9.25 5.03
CA GLY A 186 12.99 10.47 4.44
C GLY A 186 12.02 11.22 3.52
N ALA A 187 12.33 12.50 3.30
CA ALA A 187 11.52 13.42 2.50
C ALA A 187 12.21 13.88 1.20
N GLU A 188 13.44 13.44 0.95
CA GLU A 188 14.33 14.01 -0.07
C GLU A 188 14.21 13.32 -1.42
N VAL A 189 13.85 12.03 -1.43
CA VAL A 189 13.72 11.21 -2.64
C VAL A 189 12.41 10.45 -2.61
N GLU A 190 11.75 10.36 -3.77
CA GLU A 190 10.65 9.43 -4.01
C GLU A 190 11.06 8.49 -5.13
N ARG A 191 10.95 7.18 -4.89
CA ARG A 191 11.30 6.16 -5.86
C ARG A 191 10.05 5.48 -6.38
N PHE A 192 10.02 5.27 -7.69
CA PHE A 192 8.95 4.59 -8.40
C PHE A 192 9.52 3.53 -9.34
N ARG A 193 8.75 2.51 -9.68
CA ARG A 193 9.08 1.58 -10.76
C ARG A 193 7.81 1.07 -11.44
N PRO A 194 7.86 0.65 -12.72
CA PRO A 194 6.81 -0.22 -13.26
C PRO A 194 6.69 -1.45 -12.36
N ALA A 195 5.46 -1.85 -12.02
CA ALA A 195 5.26 -3.01 -11.15
C ALA A 195 5.79 -4.28 -11.84
N PRO A 196 6.69 -5.05 -11.20
CA PRO A 196 7.11 -6.36 -11.70
C PRO A 196 5.92 -7.32 -11.87
N ALA A 197 6.09 -8.31 -12.73
CA ALA A 197 5.14 -9.43 -12.80
C ALA A 197 5.42 -10.40 -11.64
N TYR A 198 4.57 -10.39 -10.62
CA TYR A 198 4.79 -11.17 -9.40
C TYR A 198 4.14 -12.53 -9.45
N ASP A 199 4.83 -13.54 -8.94
CA ASP A 199 4.20 -14.76 -8.46
C ASP A 199 3.92 -14.60 -6.95
N PHE A 200 2.72 -14.11 -6.60
CA PHE A 200 2.28 -13.93 -5.20
C PHE A 200 2.17 -15.23 -4.39
N ARG A 201 2.39 -16.40 -5.01
CA ARG A 201 2.44 -17.71 -4.35
C ARG A 201 3.85 -18.02 -3.84
N ARG A 202 4.85 -17.23 -4.25
CA ARG A 202 6.24 -17.28 -3.79
C ARG A 202 6.51 -16.15 -2.80
N PRO A 203 7.47 -16.31 -1.87
CA PRO A 203 7.87 -15.22 -0.99
C PRO A 203 8.39 -14.03 -1.80
N PRO A 204 8.20 -12.79 -1.32
CA PRO A 204 8.67 -11.59 -2.04
C PRO A 204 10.21 -11.54 -2.13
N HIS A 205 10.89 -12.11 -1.15
CA HIS A 205 12.34 -12.27 -1.11
C HIS A 205 12.72 -13.42 -0.16
N GLU A 206 14.00 -13.82 -0.16
CA GLU A 206 14.52 -14.78 0.82
C GLU A 206 14.67 -14.14 2.21
N GLY A 207 14.58 -14.96 3.26
CA GLY A 207 14.72 -14.52 4.64
C GLY A 207 13.41 -14.08 5.30
N THR A 208 13.53 -13.48 6.48
CA THR A 208 12.39 -13.07 7.32
C THR A 208 11.81 -11.74 6.85
N LEU A 209 10.48 -11.69 6.73
CA LEU A 209 9.74 -10.50 6.33
C LEU A 209 9.72 -9.47 7.47
N HIS A 210 9.50 -8.19 7.16
CA HIS A 210 9.54 -7.16 8.19
C HIS A 210 8.40 -7.32 9.20
N TYR A 211 7.17 -7.59 8.74
CA TYR A 211 6.04 -7.79 9.64
C TYR A 211 6.17 -9.02 10.54
N GLU A 212 6.90 -10.07 10.11
CA GLU A 212 7.24 -11.21 10.97
C GLU A 212 8.16 -10.79 12.13
N ARG A 213 9.13 -9.90 11.85
CA ARG A 213 10.04 -9.37 12.87
C ARG A 213 9.34 -8.47 13.89
N LEU A 214 8.28 -7.77 13.46
CA LEU A 214 7.43 -6.98 14.34
C LEU A 214 6.48 -7.85 15.19
N GLY A 215 6.45 -9.17 14.97
CA GLY A 215 5.59 -10.09 15.71
C GLY A 215 4.12 -9.96 15.33
N PHE A 216 3.82 -9.54 14.09
CA PHE A 216 2.44 -9.47 13.63
C PHE A 216 1.79 -10.87 13.64
N PRO A 217 0.46 -10.97 13.84
CA PRO A 217 -0.22 -12.26 13.94
C PRO A 217 -0.17 -13.14 12.68
N ILE A 218 0.22 -12.56 11.54
CA ILE A 218 0.35 -13.23 10.25
C ILE A 218 1.82 -13.33 9.84
N ASP A 219 2.22 -14.49 9.34
CA ASP A 219 3.52 -14.75 8.73
C ASP A 219 3.42 -14.85 7.20
N GLY A 220 4.56 -14.86 6.52
CA GLY A 220 4.60 -14.91 5.07
C GLY A 220 4.03 -16.21 4.50
N ALA A 221 4.13 -17.32 5.21
CA ALA A 221 3.59 -18.60 4.76
C ALA A 221 2.05 -18.59 4.76
N ARG A 222 1.44 -18.11 5.84
CA ARG A 222 0.00 -17.93 5.97
C ARG A 222 -0.52 -16.89 4.98
N TRP A 223 0.19 -15.77 4.82
CA TRP A 223 -0.16 -14.75 3.82
C TRP A 223 -0.25 -15.36 2.41
N ARG A 224 0.77 -16.14 1.99
CA ARG A 224 0.76 -16.79 0.67
C ARG A 224 -0.33 -17.84 0.51
N LYS A 225 -0.69 -18.56 1.57
CA LYS A 225 -1.84 -19.49 1.55
C LYS A 225 -3.14 -18.73 1.23
N LEU A 226 -3.34 -17.57 1.85
CA LEU A 226 -4.50 -16.71 1.58
C LEU A 226 -4.44 -16.05 0.19
N ALA A 227 -3.23 -15.72 -0.29
CA ALA A 227 -3.04 -15.24 -1.66
C ALA A 227 -3.43 -16.32 -2.69
N ILE A 228 -3.03 -17.59 -2.50
CA ILE A 228 -3.45 -18.72 -3.35
C ILE A 228 -4.98 -18.88 -3.34
N MET A 229 -5.60 -18.82 -2.16
CA MET A 229 -7.05 -18.88 -2.04
C MET A 229 -7.72 -17.71 -2.77
N THR A 230 -7.17 -16.51 -2.65
CA THR A 230 -7.66 -15.31 -3.33
C THR A 230 -7.61 -15.47 -4.85
N LEU A 231 -6.46 -15.88 -5.40
CA LEU A 231 -6.32 -16.13 -6.83
C LEU A 231 -7.32 -17.19 -7.31
N THR A 232 -7.53 -18.25 -6.53
CA THR A 232 -8.51 -19.30 -6.85
C THR A 232 -9.94 -18.76 -6.88
N LEU A 233 -10.34 -17.99 -5.85
CA LEU A 233 -11.67 -17.38 -5.76
C LEU A 233 -11.96 -16.32 -6.82
N LEU A 234 -10.91 -15.73 -7.39
CA LEU A 234 -11.00 -14.77 -8.51
C LEU A 234 -10.91 -15.45 -9.88
N GLY A 235 -10.71 -16.77 -9.94
CA GLY A 235 -10.52 -17.50 -11.20
C GLY A 235 -9.12 -17.34 -11.81
N LEU A 236 -8.19 -16.72 -11.09
CA LEU A 236 -6.81 -16.43 -11.49
C LEU A 236 -5.82 -17.53 -11.08
N GLY A 237 -6.29 -18.67 -10.54
CA GLY A 237 -5.40 -19.72 -10.01
C GLY A 237 -4.45 -20.35 -11.05
N ARG A 238 -4.72 -20.18 -12.34
CA ARG A 238 -3.86 -20.64 -13.44
C ARG A 238 -2.83 -19.60 -13.88
N GLU A 239 -3.02 -18.33 -13.52
CA GLU A 239 -2.07 -17.27 -13.82
C GLU A 239 -0.79 -17.51 -13.02
N ARG A 240 0.35 -17.53 -13.72
CA ARG A 240 1.64 -17.80 -13.09
C ARG A 240 2.22 -16.57 -12.44
N CYS A 241 2.06 -15.44 -13.10
CA CYS A 241 2.36 -14.13 -12.58
C CYS A 241 1.19 -13.21 -12.91
N LEU A 242 0.97 -12.21 -12.08
CA LEU A 242 0.08 -11.09 -12.37
C LEU A 242 0.90 -9.81 -12.59
#